data_AF-A0A366ZGP9-F1
#
_entry.id   AF-A0A366ZGP9-F1
#
_cell.length_a   1.000
_cell.length_b   1.000
_cell.length_c   1.000
_cell.angle_alpha   90.00
_cell.angle_beta   90.00
_cell.angle_gamma   90.00
#
_symmetry.space_group_name_H-M   'P 1'
#
loop_
_entity.id
_entity.type
_entity.pdbx_description
1 polymer ?
#
loop_
_entity_poly.entity_id
_entity_poly.type
_entity_poly.pdbx_seq_one_letter_code
_entity_poly.pdbx_strand_id
1 'polypeptide(L)'
;MPRTARPRRSAAAILVTAVVAAVLALGASAAHAQTFTSPATGSHDVGGAILTSYRALGGPSGRLGYPVTDELATPKVYGRYNAFQNGSIYWTPSTGAHAVWGSILKRWAALGWEGGVLGFPTTDELPTPDGVGRFNHFQRGSVYWTPATGAREIYGSIRDRWAAMGWETGALGYPTTGEFPIPGGRAQDFQYGSIRWFPGSGTTVVGAPALGFAPPGTQVVTVAAASATATTAKLTAWERVGSTWRVALGPVTARIGASGVGAASEGSTRTPTGTFRLTEAFGRAGNPGTVLPYRRVDGDDWWVSDVASALYNRYAQCAPGTCPFDERAGENLYAQGAVYDQAVVIDYNREGRRGAGSAFFLHISNNRPTAGCVAIDRASLEKLMRWLQPTAKPVIAIGVG
;
A
#
# COMPACT_ATOMS: atom_id res chain seq x y z
N MET A 1 64.38 13.03 53.08
CA MET A 1 64.82 13.95 52.00
C MET A 1 63.59 14.41 51.22
N PRO A 2 63.19 15.70 51.29
CA PRO A 2 62.11 16.25 50.47
C PRO A 2 62.60 17.31 49.46
N ARG A 3 62.09 17.26 48.22
CA ARG A 3 62.28 18.21 47.09
C ARG A 3 61.20 17.83 46.05
N THR A 4 60.46 18.70 45.36
CA THR A 4 60.63 20.13 45.00
C THR A 4 59.30 20.89 44.82
N ALA A 5 59.27 22.14 45.29
CA ALA A 5 58.85 23.39 44.59
C ALA A 5 57.48 23.57 43.87
N ARG A 6 56.68 24.50 44.41
CA ARG A 6 55.87 25.54 43.69
C ARG A 6 56.82 26.68 43.24
N PRO A 7 56.51 27.65 42.31
CA PRO A 7 55.28 28.50 42.36
C PRO A 7 54.80 29.29 41.09
N ARG A 8 53.64 29.99 41.21
CA ARG A 8 53.22 31.25 40.47
C ARG A 8 53.10 31.12 38.92
N ARG A 9 52.42 31.95 38.12
CA ARG A 9 51.59 33.20 38.13
C ARG A 9 50.65 33.06 36.87
N SER A 10 49.63 33.86 36.53
CA SER A 10 49.01 35.09 37.05
C SER A 10 47.52 35.17 36.59
N ALA A 11 46.87 36.34 36.71
CA ALA A 11 45.50 36.61 36.26
C ALA A 11 45.32 36.95 34.76
N ALA A 12 44.10 36.74 34.24
CA ALA A 12 43.46 37.63 33.27
C ALA A 12 41.97 37.75 33.61
N ALA A 13 41.49 38.97 33.84
CA ALA A 13 40.08 39.26 34.09
C ALA A 13 39.51 40.01 32.88
N ILE A 14 38.33 39.63 32.41
CA ILE A 14 37.52 40.44 31.50
C ILE A 14 36.11 40.51 32.08
N LEU A 15 35.67 41.75 32.33
CA LEU A 15 34.32 42.08 32.77
C LEU A 15 33.43 42.23 31.53
N VAL A 16 32.27 41.56 31.48
CA VAL A 16 31.16 41.96 30.60
C VAL A 16 29.85 41.87 31.39
N THR A 17 29.03 42.91 31.23
CA THR A 17 27.87 43.24 32.06
C THR A 17 26.56 42.76 31.44
N ALA A 18 25.55 42.50 32.30
CA ALA A 18 24.13 42.36 31.95
C ALA A 18 23.76 41.09 31.13
N VAL A 19 22.51 40.62 31.10
CA VAL A 19 21.21 41.17 31.54
C VAL A 19 20.46 40.11 32.37
N VAL A 20 19.74 40.53 33.43
CA VAL A 20 18.72 39.67 34.06
C VAL A 20 17.55 39.58 33.09
N ALA A 21 17.47 38.47 32.34
CA ALA A 21 16.32 38.17 31.50
C ALA A 21 15.12 37.83 32.40
N ALA A 22 14.29 38.83 32.68
CA ALA A 22 12.97 38.60 33.22
C ALA A 22 12.19 37.73 32.23
N VAL A 23 11.93 36.48 32.59
CA VAL A 23 11.03 35.61 31.83
C VAL A 23 9.63 36.15 32.01
N LEU A 24 9.25 37.07 31.12
CA LEU A 24 7.86 37.44 30.91
C LEU A 24 7.13 36.17 30.49
N ALA A 25 6.38 35.60 31.43
CA ALA A 25 5.31 34.67 31.12
C ALA A 25 4.28 35.44 30.28
N LEU A 26 4.45 35.39 28.96
CA LEU A 26 3.44 35.79 28.00
C LEU A 26 2.24 34.85 28.23
N GLY A 27 1.29 35.34 29.01
CA GLY A 27 0.03 34.63 29.23
C GLY A 27 -0.60 34.34 27.87
N ALA A 28 -0.89 33.06 27.61
CA ALA A 28 -1.70 32.69 26.47
C ALA A 28 -3.05 33.40 26.63
N SER A 29 -3.30 34.42 25.80
CA SER A 29 -4.62 35.04 25.78
C SER A 29 -5.61 33.99 25.30
N ALA A 30 -6.72 33.83 26.04
CA ALA A 30 -7.83 33.03 25.56
C ALA A 30 -8.29 33.64 24.23
N ALA A 31 -8.11 32.89 23.13
CA ALA A 31 -8.49 33.34 21.80
C ALA A 31 -10.01 33.56 21.79
N HIS A 32 -10.39 34.84 21.89
CA HIS A 32 -11.78 35.28 21.79
C HIS A 32 -12.34 34.86 20.42
N ALA A 33 -13.64 34.64 20.38
CA ALA A 33 -14.31 34.33 19.12
C ALA A 33 -14.06 35.44 18.08
N GLN A 34 -13.89 35.04 16.83
CA GLN A 34 -13.83 35.94 15.70
C GLN A 34 -15.10 35.80 14.87
N THR A 35 -15.78 36.93 14.65
CA THR A 35 -16.88 37.03 13.69
C THR A 35 -16.35 37.02 12.26
N PHE A 36 -16.93 36.17 11.41
CA PHE A 36 -16.70 36.16 9.97
C PHE A 36 -18.00 36.48 9.25
N THR A 37 -17.97 37.47 8.36
CA THR A 37 -19.15 37.94 7.62
C THR A 37 -19.00 37.68 6.11
N SER A 38 -20.02 37.10 5.50
CA SER A 38 -20.16 37.07 4.03
C SER A 38 -21.61 37.36 3.60
N PRO A 39 -21.85 37.91 2.40
CA PRO A 39 -23.20 38.07 1.87
C PRO A 39 -23.97 36.75 1.69
N ALA A 40 -23.26 35.62 1.54
CA ALA A 40 -23.85 34.32 1.27
C ALA A 40 -24.21 33.51 2.53
N THR A 41 -23.54 33.78 3.65
CA THR A 41 -23.72 33.04 4.91
C THR A 41 -24.21 33.90 6.07
N GLY A 42 -24.06 35.22 6.01
CA GLY A 42 -24.30 36.11 7.15
C GLY A 42 -23.03 36.30 8.00
N SER A 43 -23.21 36.69 9.26
CA SER A 43 -22.14 36.86 10.25
C SER A 43 -22.19 35.73 11.27
N HIS A 44 -21.07 35.04 11.49
CA HIS A 44 -20.97 33.95 12.48
C HIS A 44 -19.66 33.97 13.25
N ASP A 45 -19.74 33.61 14.52
CA ASP A 45 -18.61 33.53 15.45
C ASP A 45 -17.96 32.15 15.47
N VAL A 46 -16.62 32.13 15.32
CA VAL A 46 -15.79 30.93 15.44
C VAL A 46 -14.78 31.14 16.57
N GLY A 47 -14.74 30.25 17.55
CA GLY A 47 -13.98 30.41 18.80
C GLY A 47 -12.89 29.38 19.06
N GLY A 48 -12.02 29.70 20.03
CA GLY A 48 -11.10 28.75 20.66
C GLY A 48 -10.29 27.85 19.72
N ALA A 49 -10.30 26.55 19.99
CA ALA A 49 -9.56 25.56 19.20
C ALA A 49 -10.12 25.39 17.77
N ILE A 50 -11.42 25.62 17.57
CA ILE A 50 -12.06 25.55 16.25
C ILE A 50 -11.54 26.69 15.37
N LEU A 51 -11.43 27.91 15.92
CA LEU A 51 -10.84 29.07 15.24
C LEU A 51 -9.38 28.82 14.85
N THR A 52 -8.59 28.20 15.73
CA THR A 52 -7.20 27.83 15.45
C THR A 52 -7.09 26.84 14.28
N SER A 53 -7.89 25.77 14.29
CA SER A 53 -7.97 24.81 13.17
C SER A 53 -8.44 25.47 11.88
N TYR A 54 -9.52 26.26 11.93
CA TYR A 54 -10.07 26.96 10.76
C TYR A 54 -9.06 27.89 10.10
N ARG A 55 -8.30 28.68 10.89
CA ARG A 55 -7.23 29.56 10.38
C ARG A 55 -6.08 28.75 9.76
N ALA A 56 -5.66 27.65 10.39
CA ALA A 56 -4.62 26.77 9.84
C ALA A 56 -5.02 26.13 8.49
N LEU A 57 -6.32 25.91 8.28
CA LEU A 57 -6.92 25.38 7.04
C LEU A 57 -7.19 26.47 5.99
N GLY A 58 -6.71 27.71 6.18
CA GLY A 58 -6.83 28.83 5.24
C GLY A 58 -8.04 29.75 5.47
N GLY A 59 -8.84 29.52 6.53
CA GLY A 59 -9.99 30.34 6.87
C GLY A 59 -11.02 30.42 5.73
N PRO A 60 -11.62 31.60 5.46
CA PRO A 60 -12.63 31.76 4.41
C PRO A 60 -12.14 31.47 2.98
N SER A 61 -10.83 31.64 2.73
CA SER A 61 -10.18 31.28 1.45
C SER A 61 -9.79 29.80 1.37
N GLY A 62 -9.92 29.07 2.48
CA GLY A 62 -9.65 27.65 2.59
C GLY A 62 -10.80 26.78 2.10
N ARG A 63 -10.58 25.46 2.10
CA ARG A 63 -11.54 24.48 1.52
C ARG A 63 -12.92 24.49 2.19
N LEU A 64 -13.00 24.87 3.46
CA LEU A 64 -14.25 24.94 4.23
C LEU A 64 -15.19 26.08 3.76
N GLY A 65 -14.65 27.18 3.22
CA GLY A 65 -15.40 28.42 2.98
C GLY A 65 -15.77 29.13 4.29
N TYR A 66 -16.71 30.08 4.22
CA TYR A 66 -17.19 30.81 5.39
C TYR A 66 -18.00 29.92 6.36
N PRO A 67 -18.03 30.24 7.67
CA PRO A 67 -18.96 29.62 8.61
C PRO A 67 -20.41 29.91 8.24
N VAL A 68 -21.29 28.97 8.59
CA VAL A 68 -22.76 29.05 8.44
C VAL A 68 -23.49 28.86 9.79
N THR A 69 -22.74 28.64 10.87
CA THR A 69 -23.23 28.66 12.25
C THR A 69 -22.19 29.30 13.15
N ASP A 70 -22.65 29.86 14.27
CA ASP A 70 -21.80 30.09 15.45
C ASP A 70 -21.30 28.75 16.03
N GLU A 71 -20.49 28.81 17.09
CA GLU A 71 -20.03 27.61 17.80
C GLU A 71 -21.18 26.96 18.60
N LEU A 72 -21.64 25.79 18.14
CA LEU A 72 -22.77 25.06 18.71
C LEU A 72 -22.30 23.88 19.58
N ALA A 73 -23.14 23.49 20.55
CA ALA A 73 -22.97 22.22 21.28
C ALA A 73 -23.39 21.04 20.40
N THR A 74 -22.66 19.92 20.46
CA THR A 74 -23.11 18.67 19.82
C THR A 74 -24.27 18.03 20.60
N PRO A 75 -25.36 17.53 19.94
CA PRO A 75 -26.60 17.24 20.66
C PRO A 75 -26.60 15.99 21.55
N LYS A 76 -25.78 14.98 21.23
CA LYS A 76 -25.84 13.64 21.87
C LYS A 76 -24.65 13.31 22.77
N VAL A 77 -23.52 13.97 22.55
CA VAL A 77 -22.24 13.71 23.23
C VAL A 77 -21.59 15.06 23.50
N TYR A 78 -20.84 15.20 24.59
CA TYR A 78 -20.17 16.46 24.91
C TYR A 78 -19.11 16.83 23.86
N GLY A 79 -19.28 18.00 23.25
CA GLY A 79 -18.41 18.55 22.22
C GLY A 79 -18.92 19.88 21.68
N ARG A 80 -18.13 20.49 20.79
CA ARG A 80 -18.44 21.75 20.10
C ARG A 80 -18.24 21.59 18.60
N TYR A 81 -18.97 22.34 17.79
CA TYR A 81 -18.72 22.40 16.35
C TYR A 81 -19.14 23.74 15.73
N ASN A 82 -18.50 24.11 14.63
CA ASN A 82 -19.03 25.06 13.66
C ASN A 82 -19.27 24.32 12.35
N ALA A 83 -20.39 24.63 11.68
CA ALA A 83 -20.59 24.27 10.28
C ALA A 83 -20.08 25.40 9.37
N PHE A 84 -19.56 25.02 8.21
CA PHE A 84 -19.05 25.89 7.15
C PHE A 84 -19.69 25.50 5.81
N GLN A 85 -19.58 26.35 4.79
CA GLN A 85 -20.20 26.13 3.47
C GLN A 85 -19.93 24.74 2.88
N ASN A 86 -18.70 24.22 3.05
CA ASN A 86 -18.26 22.97 2.42
C ASN A 86 -17.94 21.84 3.43
N GLY A 87 -18.11 22.04 4.73
CA GLY A 87 -17.76 21.05 5.74
C GLY A 87 -18.04 21.51 7.17
N SER A 88 -17.45 20.84 8.16
CA SER A 88 -17.58 21.19 9.58
C SER A 88 -16.27 20.95 10.32
N ILE A 89 -16.04 21.70 11.39
CA ILE A 89 -14.96 21.42 12.36
C ILE A 89 -15.62 21.04 13.68
N TYR A 90 -15.23 19.89 14.22
CA TYR A 90 -15.71 19.37 15.50
C TYR A 90 -14.57 19.32 16.52
N TRP A 91 -14.87 19.65 17.78
CA TRP A 91 -13.93 19.66 18.89
C TRP A 91 -14.45 18.91 20.12
N THR A 92 -13.55 18.18 20.77
CA THR A 92 -13.69 17.75 22.17
C THR A 92 -12.36 17.94 22.91
N PRO A 93 -12.35 17.98 24.27
CA PRO A 93 -11.11 18.00 25.04
C PRO A 93 -10.18 16.79 24.76
N SER A 94 -10.76 15.65 24.35
CA SER A 94 -10.03 14.40 24.12
C SER A 94 -9.45 14.25 22.71
N THR A 95 -10.05 14.92 21.72
CA THR A 95 -9.67 14.80 20.31
C THR A 95 -8.93 16.03 19.80
N GLY A 96 -9.21 17.21 20.33
CA GLY A 96 -8.88 18.46 19.64
C GLY A 96 -9.89 18.78 18.53
N ALA A 97 -9.61 19.84 17.76
CA ALA A 97 -10.49 20.37 16.73
C ALA A 97 -10.08 19.86 15.34
N HIS A 98 -10.98 19.16 14.65
CA HIS A 98 -10.70 18.52 13.36
C HIS A 98 -11.79 18.77 12.33
N ALA A 99 -11.36 18.99 11.09
CA ALA A 99 -12.22 19.25 9.94
C ALA A 99 -12.61 17.97 9.20
N VAL A 100 -13.90 17.89 8.84
CA VAL A 100 -14.48 16.84 8.01
C VAL A 100 -15.33 17.50 6.92
N TRP A 101 -15.16 17.09 5.67
CA TRP A 101 -15.86 17.70 4.53
C TRP A 101 -16.17 16.69 3.42
N GLY A 102 -16.84 17.14 2.36
CA GLY A 102 -17.03 16.38 1.12
C GLY A 102 -17.65 14.99 1.29
N SER A 103 -17.13 14.00 0.56
CA SER A 103 -17.64 12.62 0.56
C SER A 103 -17.47 11.92 1.92
N ILE A 104 -16.43 12.25 2.68
CA ILE A 104 -16.18 11.67 4.00
C ILE A 104 -17.21 12.20 5.01
N LEU A 105 -17.47 13.51 5.03
CA LEU A 105 -18.54 14.10 5.84
C LEU A 105 -19.90 13.47 5.49
N LYS A 106 -20.22 13.32 4.20
CA LYS A 106 -21.47 12.66 3.76
C LYS A 106 -21.59 11.23 4.28
N ARG A 107 -20.50 10.45 4.31
CA ARG A 107 -20.54 9.08 4.83
C ARG A 107 -20.65 9.04 6.37
N TRP A 108 -19.91 9.89 7.08
CA TRP A 108 -19.99 10.00 8.54
C TRP A 108 -21.37 10.50 9.01
N ALA A 109 -21.97 11.44 8.28
CA ALA A 109 -23.35 11.88 8.48
C ALA A 109 -24.37 10.73 8.39
N ALA A 110 -24.26 9.91 7.34
CA ALA A 110 -25.09 8.71 7.15
C ALA A 110 -24.90 7.64 8.25
N LEU A 111 -23.86 7.77 9.09
CA LEU A 111 -23.58 6.88 10.23
C LEU A 111 -23.95 7.51 11.59
N GLY A 112 -24.56 8.71 11.58
CA GLY A 112 -25.03 9.41 12.78
C GLY A 112 -24.06 10.41 13.40
N TRP A 113 -23.07 10.89 12.63
CA TRP A 113 -22.05 11.85 13.08
C TRP A 113 -21.34 11.42 14.38
N GLU A 114 -21.12 12.34 15.33
CA GLU A 114 -20.40 12.10 16.58
C GLU A 114 -21.16 11.18 17.56
N GLY A 115 -22.49 11.19 17.48
CA GLY A 115 -23.35 10.22 18.16
C GLY A 115 -23.42 8.85 17.48
N GLY A 116 -22.72 8.68 16.35
CA GLY A 116 -22.69 7.46 15.55
C GLY A 116 -21.62 6.45 15.97
N VAL A 117 -21.51 5.36 15.19
CA VAL A 117 -20.56 4.27 15.48
C VAL A 117 -19.10 4.75 15.53
N LEU A 118 -18.73 5.74 14.71
CA LEU A 118 -17.35 6.23 14.58
C LEU A 118 -16.92 7.20 15.70
N GLY A 119 -17.84 7.95 16.29
CA GLY A 119 -17.52 9.02 17.25
C GLY A 119 -16.99 10.29 16.58
N PHE A 120 -16.27 11.11 17.35
CA PHE A 120 -15.64 12.34 16.86
C PHE A 120 -14.43 12.07 15.96
N PRO A 121 -14.10 12.97 15.02
CA PRO A 121 -12.85 12.91 14.25
C PRO A 121 -11.63 13.10 15.17
N THR A 122 -10.51 12.46 14.81
CA THR A 122 -9.20 12.56 15.48
C THR A 122 -8.08 13.01 14.54
N THR A 123 -8.42 13.29 13.28
CA THR A 123 -7.56 13.93 12.28
C THR A 123 -8.41 14.82 11.39
N ASP A 124 -7.80 15.82 10.77
CA ASP A 124 -8.34 16.44 9.55
C ASP A 124 -8.36 15.42 8.39
N GLU A 125 -8.93 15.80 7.23
CA GLU A 125 -8.90 14.95 6.03
C GLU A 125 -7.49 14.95 5.41
N LEU A 126 -6.74 13.87 5.63
CA LEU A 126 -5.38 13.67 5.13
C LEU A 126 -5.37 12.92 3.79
N PRO A 127 -4.35 13.13 2.93
CA PRO A 127 -4.08 12.23 1.81
C PRO A 127 -3.58 10.88 2.34
N THR A 128 -3.86 9.79 1.62
CA THR A 128 -3.28 8.48 1.93
C THR A 128 -1.80 8.41 1.53
N PRO A 129 -0.97 7.60 2.25
CA PRO A 129 0.45 7.38 1.93
C PRO A 129 0.78 6.94 0.50
N ASP A 130 -0.15 6.29 -0.20
CA ASP A 130 0.01 5.88 -1.61
C ASP A 130 -0.31 6.99 -2.63
N GLY A 131 -0.88 8.12 -2.19
CA GLY A 131 -1.32 9.24 -3.02
C GLY A 131 -2.64 9.02 -3.79
N VAL A 132 -3.36 7.92 -3.58
CA VAL A 132 -4.58 7.56 -4.35
C VAL A 132 -5.86 8.11 -3.73
N GLY A 133 -5.93 8.14 -2.40
CA GLY A 133 -7.13 8.42 -1.64
C GLY A 133 -6.97 9.54 -0.59
N ARG A 134 -8.02 9.70 0.21
CA ARG A 134 -8.06 10.60 1.37
C ARG A 134 -8.81 9.94 2.53
N PHE A 135 -8.50 10.30 3.76
CA PHE A 135 -9.15 9.72 4.93
C PHE A 135 -9.27 10.70 6.11
N ASN A 136 -10.24 10.45 6.99
CA ASN A 136 -10.24 10.91 8.37
C ASN A 136 -10.19 9.68 9.29
N HIS A 137 -9.43 9.77 10.37
CA HIS A 137 -9.63 8.88 11.53
C HIS A 137 -10.66 9.48 12.49
N PHE A 138 -11.35 8.59 13.21
CA PHE A 138 -12.34 8.89 14.22
C PHE A 138 -12.06 8.04 15.47
N GLN A 139 -12.61 8.44 16.62
CA GLN A 139 -12.39 7.78 17.92
C GLN A 139 -12.52 6.24 17.88
N ARG A 140 -13.44 5.71 17.07
CA ARG A 140 -13.73 4.26 16.97
C ARG A 140 -13.58 3.70 15.56
N GLY A 141 -13.02 4.45 14.62
CA GLY A 141 -12.96 4.01 13.23
C GLY A 141 -12.17 4.92 12.27
N SER A 142 -12.37 4.69 10.98
CA SER A 142 -11.86 5.52 9.88
C SER A 142 -12.95 5.65 8.82
N VAL A 143 -12.87 6.72 8.01
CA VAL A 143 -13.53 6.75 6.70
C VAL A 143 -12.47 7.06 5.66
N TYR A 144 -12.38 6.20 4.65
CA TYR A 144 -11.48 6.32 3.51
C TYR A 144 -12.29 6.61 2.25
N TRP A 145 -11.76 7.47 1.38
CA TRP A 145 -12.32 7.79 0.07
C TRP A 145 -11.28 7.59 -1.02
N THR A 146 -11.70 6.96 -2.13
CA THR A 146 -10.98 6.98 -3.41
C THR A 146 -11.95 7.31 -4.55
N PRO A 147 -11.44 7.71 -5.73
CA PRO A 147 -12.27 7.81 -6.94
C PRO A 147 -12.96 6.49 -7.33
N ALA A 148 -12.34 5.34 -7.04
CA ALA A 148 -12.84 4.03 -7.46
C ALA A 148 -13.88 3.43 -6.49
N THR A 149 -13.69 3.57 -5.18
CA THR A 149 -14.52 2.90 -4.16
C THR A 149 -15.56 3.81 -3.51
N GLY A 150 -15.43 5.14 -3.67
CA GLY A 150 -16.21 6.12 -2.91
C GLY A 150 -15.80 6.18 -1.44
N ALA A 151 -16.61 6.82 -0.59
CA ALA A 151 -16.32 6.94 0.84
C ALA A 151 -16.84 5.72 1.61
N ARG A 152 -15.95 4.99 2.28
CA ARG A 152 -16.23 3.77 3.06
C ARG A 152 -15.68 3.90 4.47
N GLU A 153 -16.51 3.56 5.44
CA GLU A 153 -16.16 3.45 6.84
C GLU A 153 -15.56 2.07 7.15
N ILE A 154 -14.62 2.03 8.09
CA ILE A 154 -14.07 0.80 8.66
C ILE A 154 -13.96 1.05 10.17
N TYR A 155 -14.42 0.13 11.01
CA TYR A 155 -14.39 0.29 12.48
C TYR A 155 -14.15 -1.05 13.20
N GLY A 156 -13.97 -0.97 14.53
CA GLY A 156 -13.78 -2.12 15.41
C GLY A 156 -12.64 -3.07 15.00
N SER A 157 -12.76 -4.34 15.36
CA SER A 157 -11.71 -5.34 15.14
C SER A 157 -11.36 -5.58 13.65
N ILE A 158 -12.28 -5.26 12.72
CA ILE A 158 -12.00 -5.30 11.28
C ILE A 158 -11.01 -4.20 10.90
N ARG A 159 -11.21 -2.97 11.40
CA ARG A 159 -10.23 -1.88 11.25
C ARG A 159 -8.89 -2.25 11.83
N ASP A 160 -8.88 -2.74 13.06
CA ASP A 160 -7.62 -3.01 13.77
C ASP A 160 -6.82 -4.12 13.07
N ARG A 161 -7.52 -5.10 12.48
CA ARG A 161 -6.90 -6.14 11.65
C ARG A 161 -6.34 -5.58 10.33
N TRP A 162 -7.08 -4.71 9.64
CA TRP A 162 -6.63 -4.07 8.40
C TRP A 162 -5.45 -3.12 8.63
N ALA A 163 -5.49 -2.35 9.72
CA ALA A 163 -4.40 -1.49 10.18
C ALA A 163 -3.11 -2.29 10.44
N ALA A 164 -3.22 -3.40 11.18
CA ALA A 164 -2.10 -4.32 11.43
C ALA A 164 -1.57 -5.01 10.15
N MET A 165 -2.32 -4.96 9.04
CA MET A 165 -1.91 -5.49 7.74
C MET A 165 -1.36 -4.42 6.78
N GLY A 166 -1.16 -3.17 7.25
CA GLY A 166 -0.58 -2.08 6.46
C GLY A 166 -1.58 -1.10 5.85
N TRP A 167 -2.84 -1.10 6.33
CA TRP A 167 -3.91 -0.23 5.83
C TRP A 167 -4.11 -0.36 4.31
N GLU A 168 -4.38 0.75 3.62
CA GLU A 168 -4.57 0.80 2.16
C GLU A 168 -3.32 0.42 1.36
N THR A 169 -2.10 0.65 1.90
CA THR A 169 -0.85 0.14 1.29
C THR A 169 -0.63 -1.36 1.48
N GLY A 170 -1.48 -1.99 2.31
CA GLY A 170 -1.41 -3.38 2.72
C GLY A 170 -2.02 -4.36 1.72
N ALA A 171 -1.91 -5.66 2.03
CA ALA A 171 -2.28 -6.75 1.14
C ALA A 171 -3.79 -6.87 0.82
N LEU A 172 -4.64 -6.02 1.40
CA LEU A 172 -6.09 -5.97 1.15
C LEU A 172 -6.53 -4.77 0.30
N GLY A 173 -5.69 -3.73 0.17
CA GLY A 173 -6.07 -2.49 -0.49
C GLY A 173 -7.14 -1.70 0.27
N TYR A 174 -7.87 -0.85 -0.44
CA TYR A 174 -8.96 -0.03 0.10
C TYR A 174 -10.23 -0.84 0.36
N PRO A 175 -11.07 -0.40 1.33
CA PRO A 175 -12.43 -0.90 1.47
C PRO A 175 -13.26 -0.63 0.21
N THR A 176 -14.06 -1.62 -0.21
CA THR A 176 -15.02 -1.52 -1.32
C THR A 176 -16.46 -1.48 -0.80
N THR A 177 -16.73 -2.05 0.38
CA THR A 177 -18.02 -1.99 1.09
C THR A 177 -17.88 -1.25 2.43
N GLY A 178 -19.01 -0.90 3.05
CA GLY A 178 -19.06 -0.73 4.50
C GLY A 178 -19.14 -2.10 5.20
N GLU A 179 -19.16 -2.13 6.54
CA GLU A 179 -19.26 -3.40 7.28
C GLU A 179 -20.71 -3.94 7.27
N PHE A 180 -20.90 -5.16 6.76
CA PHE A 180 -22.19 -5.81 6.56
C PHE A 180 -22.35 -7.10 7.39
N PRO A 181 -23.59 -7.51 7.76
CA PRO A 181 -23.81 -8.73 8.52
C PRO A 181 -23.59 -9.99 7.67
N ILE A 182 -23.08 -11.06 8.29
CA ILE A 182 -22.99 -12.41 7.75
C ILE A 182 -23.51 -13.43 8.79
N PRO A 183 -23.84 -14.68 8.42
CA PRO A 183 -24.22 -15.70 9.39
C PRO A 183 -23.17 -15.85 10.51
N GLY A 184 -23.59 -15.62 11.75
CA GLY A 184 -22.74 -15.69 12.94
C GLY A 184 -21.77 -14.51 13.15
N GLY A 185 -21.77 -13.48 12.31
CA GLY A 185 -20.75 -12.43 12.39
C GLY A 185 -20.99 -11.20 11.50
N ARG A 186 -19.90 -10.50 11.19
CA ARG A 186 -19.88 -9.33 10.31
C ARG A 186 -18.71 -9.43 9.34
N ALA A 187 -18.78 -8.75 8.21
CA ALA A 187 -17.73 -8.77 7.20
C ALA A 187 -17.57 -7.41 6.55
N GLN A 188 -16.39 -7.19 5.98
CA GLN A 188 -16.12 -6.06 5.11
C GLN A 188 -15.24 -6.52 3.96
N ASP A 189 -15.60 -6.08 2.76
CA ASP A 189 -14.85 -6.33 1.55
C ASP A 189 -13.93 -5.15 1.25
N PHE A 190 -12.74 -5.50 0.78
CA PHE A 190 -11.68 -4.64 0.31
C PHE A 190 -11.41 -5.00 -1.16
N GLN A 191 -10.60 -4.20 -1.87
CA GLN A 191 -10.24 -4.47 -3.26
C GLN A 191 -9.67 -5.88 -3.43
N TYR A 192 -8.92 -6.37 -2.44
CA TYR A 192 -8.20 -7.64 -2.50
C TYR A 192 -8.72 -8.67 -1.47
N GLY A 193 -10.04 -8.77 -1.31
CA GLY A 193 -10.70 -9.78 -0.47
C GLY A 193 -11.31 -9.20 0.80
N SER A 194 -11.68 -10.05 1.76
CA SER A 194 -12.54 -9.67 2.87
C SER A 194 -11.88 -9.88 4.23
N ILE A 195 -12.28 -9.09 5.22
CA ILE A 195 -12.11 -9.45 6.64
C ILE A 195 -13.49 -9.82 7.18
N ARG A 196 -13.58 -10.98 7.82
CA ARG A 196 -14.76 -11.43 8.57
C ARG A 196 -14.45 -11.36 10.06
N TRP A 197 -15.42 -10.96 10.86
CA TRP A 197 -15.38 -10.93 12.31
C TRP A 197 -16.49 -11.81 12.87
N PHE A 198 -16.14 -12.63 13.87
CA PHE A 198 -17.08 -13.49 14.60
C PHE A 198 -16.93 -13.25 16.11
N PRO A 199 -18.03 -13.19 16.89
CA PRO A 199 -17.97 -13.16 18.35
C PRO A 199 -17.15 -14.33 18.89
N GLY A 200 -16.27 -14.08 19.87
CA GLY A 200 -15.39 -15.09 20.48
C GLY A 200 -14.20 -15.54 19.62
N SER A 201 -14.35 -15.63 18.29
CA SER A 201 -13.29 -16.11 17.39
C SER A 201 -12.45 -15.00 16.73
N GLY A 202 -12.84 -13.73 16.88
CA GLY A 202 -12.09 -12.58 16.38
C GLY A 202 -12.18 -12.42 14.85
N THR A 203 -11.11 -11.89 14.23
CA THR A 203 -11.07 -11.63 12.78
C THR A 203 -10.35 -12.70 11.98
N THR A 204 -10.89 -13.02 10.81
CA THR A 204 -10.30 -13.91 9.80
C THR A 204 -10.29 -13.20 8.45
N VAL A 205 -9.14 -13.22 7.77
CA VAL A 205 -9.03 -12.76 6.37
C VAL A 205 -9.55 -13.88 5.47
N VAL A 206 -10.46 -13.57 4.54
CA VAL A 206 -11.06 -14.54 3.62
C VAL A 206 -10.95 -14.05 2.19
N GLY A 207 -10.49 -14.95 1.33
CA GLY A 207 -10.09 -14.64 -0.04
C GLY A 207 -8.57 -14.46 -0.16
N ALA A 208 -8.06 -14.83 -1.32
CA ALA A 208 -6.85 -14.20 -1.86
C ALA A 208 -7.30 -12.91 -2.59
N PRO A 209 -6.39 -11.95 -2.86
CA PRO A 209 -6.64 -10.72 -3.58
C PRO A 209 -7.59 -10.83 -4.74
N ALA A 210 -8.86 -10.43 -4.51
CA ALA A 210 -10.06 -10.69 -5.30
C ALA A 210 -9.78 -11.19 -6.73
N LEU A 211 -9.44 -12.48 -6.82
CA LEU A 211 -8.67 -12.98 -7.95
C LEU A 211 -9.46 -13.00 -9.26
N GLY A 212 -10.79 -12.90 -9.20
CA GLY A 212 -11.69 -13.17 -10.33
C GLY A 212 -11.76 -14.64 -10.75
N PHE A 213 -10.91 -15.52 -10.19
CA PHE A 213 -10.88 -16.95 -10.43
C PHE A 213 -10.75 -17.76 -9.13
N ALA A 214 -11.17 -19.02 -9.17
CA ALA A 214 -10.91 -19.99 -8.10
C ALA A 214 -9.54 -20.67 -8.33
N PRO A 215 -8.56 -20.55 -7.41
CA PRO A 215 -7.24 -21.13 -7.62
C PRO A 215 -7.27 -22.66 -7.77
N PRO A 216 -6.49 -23.23 -8.71
CA PRO A 216 -6.48 -24.68 -8.98
C PRO A 216 -5.85 -25.51 -7.86
N GLY A 217 -5.29 -24.86 -6.83
CA GLY A 217 -4.62 -25.47 -5.69
C GLY A 217 -4.67 -24.61 -4.44
N THR A 218 -3.66 -24.75 -3.58
CA THR A 218 -3.59 -24.12 -2.25
C THR A 218 -2.51 -23.04 -2.14
N GLN A 219 -1.77 -22.73 -3.22
CA GLN A 219 -0.79 -21.65 -3.25
C GLN A 219 -1.09 -20.63 -4.36
N VAL A 220 -1.04 -19.34 -4.01
CA VAL A 220 -1.18 -18.22 -4.94
C VAL A 220 -0.13 -17.17 -4.65
N VAL A 221 0.49 -16.62 -5.68
CA VAL A 221 1.25 -15.38 -5.64
C VAL A 221 0.42 -14.29 -6.32
N THR A 222 0.27 -13.13 -5.72
CA THR A 222 -0.50 -12.00 -6.29
C THR A 222 0.41 -10.82 -6.51
N VAL A 223 0.36 -10.23 -7.70
CA VAL A 223 1.13 -9.04 -8.11
C VAL A 223 0.13 -7.94 -8.45
N ALA A 224 -0.15 -7.08 -7.47
CA ALA A 224 -1.09 -5.97 -7.58
C ALA A 224 -0.35 -4.68 -7.97
N ALA A 225 -0.61 -4.18 -9.18
CA ALA A 225 -0.12 -2.88 -9.65
C ALA A 225 -1.18 -1.81 -9.42
N ALA A 226 -0.81 -0.68 -8.82
CA ALA A 226 -1.76 0.41 -8.50
C ALA A 226 -2.40 1.08 -9.73
N SER A 227 -1.83 0.88 -10.93
CA SER A 227 -2.43 1.26 -12.20
C SER A 227 -1.88 0.39 -13.34
N ALA A 228 -2.53 0.43 -14.51
CA ALA A 228 -2.05 -0.26 -15.71
C ALA A 228 -0.69 0.26 -16.23
N THR A 229 -0.25 1.43 -15.78
CA THR A 229 1.02 2.07 -16.19
C THR A 229 2.07 2.11 -15.07
N ALA A 230 1.76 1.59 -13.88
CA ALA A 230 2.71 1.54 -12.77
C ALA A 230 3.88 0.60 -13.11
N THR A 231 5.12 1.00 -12.82
CA THR A 231 6.32 0.17 -12.99
C THR A 231 6.73 -0.58 -11.71
N THR A 232 5.86 -0.52 -10.69
CA THR A 232 5.98 -1.19 -9.41
C THR A 232 4.65 -1.82 -9.02
N ALA A 233 4.73 -2.94 -8.30
CA ALA A 233 3.59 -3.68 -7.78
C ALA A 233 3.86 -4.19 -6.36
N LYS A 234 2.83 -4.68 -5.67
CA LYS A 234 2.97 -5.45 -4.43
C LYS A 234 2.85 -6.94 -4.74
N LEU A 235 3.90 -7.71 -4.43
CA LEU A 235 3.90 -9.16 -4.50
C LEU A 235 3.58 -9.74 -3.11
N THR A 236 2.55 -10.57 -3.01
CA THR A 236 2.18 -11.30 -1.79
C THR A 236 1.96 -12.77 -2.11
N ALA A 237 2.46 -13.67 -1.28
CA ALA A 237 2.22 -15.11 -1.38
C ALA A 237 1.18 -15.55 -0.35
N TRP A 238 0.28 -16.43 -0.77
CA TRP A 238 -0.90 -16.86 -0.02
C TRP A 238 -1.01 -18.37 -0.02
N GLU A 239 -1.31 -18.93 1.15
CA GLU A 239 -1.54 -20.36 1.34
C GLU A 239 -2.96 -20.62 1.86
N ARG A 240 -3.66 -21.60 1.28
CA ARG A 240 -4.99 -22.01 1.72
C ARG A 240 -4.90 -23.14 2.73
N VAL A 241 -5.22 -22.83 3.98
CA VAL A 241 -5.34 -23.80 5.09
C VAL A 241 -6.83 -24.01 5.37
N GLY A 242 -7.35 -25.20 5.05
CA GLY A 242 -8.78 -25.48 5.08
C GLY A 242 -9.52 -24.61 4.05
N SER A 243 -10.49 -23.80 4.51
CA SER A 243 -11.23 -22.82 3.70
C SER A 243 -10.62 -21.42 3.71
N THR A 244 -9.54 -21.18 4.46
CA THR A 244 -9.00 -19.84 4.75
C THR A 244 -7.68 -19.61 4.03
N TRP A 245 -7.53 -18.47 3.35
CA TRP A 245 -6.25 -18.01 2.81
C TRP A 245 -5.47 -17.25 3.87
N ARG A 246 -4.16 -17.53 3.97
CA ARG A 246 -3.22 -16.89 4.91
C ARG A 246 -2.04 -16.34 4.12
N VAL A 247 -1.49 -15.20 4.53
CA VAL A 247 -0.25 -14.67 3.96
C VAL A 247 0.92 -15.57 4.39
N ALA A 248 1.69 -16.06 3.41
CA ALA A 248 2.92 -16.81 3.62
C ALA A 248 4.18 -15.93 3.44
N LEU A 249 4.12 -14.93 2.54
CA LEU A 249 5.20 -13.96 2.30
C LEU A 249 4.63 -12.62 1.80
N GLY A 250 5.23 -11.51 2.21
CA GLY A 250 4.93 -10.17 1.71
C GLY A 250 3.84 -9.42 2.49
N PRO A 251 3.34 -8.29 1.96
CA PRO A 251 3.65 -7.75 0.64
C PRO A 251 5.10 -7.27 0.50
N VAL A 252 5.77 -7.61 -0.60
CA VAL A 252 7.07 -7.07 -0.99
C VAL A 252 6.93 -6.20 -2.23
N THR A 253 7.82 -5.21 -2.40
CA THR A 253 7.83 -4.39 -3.61
C THR A 253 8.39 -5.19 -4.78
N ALA A 254 7.59 -5.33 -5.83
CA ALA A 254 7.99 -5.90 -7.10
C ALA A 254 8.22 -4.80 -8.14
N ARG A 255 9.22 -5.00 -9.01
CA ARG A 255 9.33 -4.35 -10.31
C ARG A 255 8.55 -5.16 -11.34
N ILE A 256 7.90 -4.45 -12.25
CA ILE A 256 7.12 -5.00 -13.36
C ILE A 256 7.52 -4.26 -14.65
N GLY A 257 6.88 -4.60 -15.76
CA GLY A 257 7.19 -4.09 -17.08
C GLY A 257 7.31 -2.56 -17.15
N ALA A 258 8.25 -2.06 -17.95
CA ALA A 258 8.43 -0.63 -18.18
C ALA A 258 7.18 0.07 -18.77
N SER A 259 6.30 -0.68 -19.45
CA SER A 259 4.99 -0.21 -19.93
C SER A 259 3.82 -0.53 -18.99
N GLY A 260 4.11 -1.02 -17.78
CA GLY A 260 3.14 -1.43 -16.77
C GLY A 260 2.61 -2.86 -16.94
N VAL A 261 1.32 -3.07 -16.62
CA VAL A 261 0.62 -4.36 -16.77
C VAL A 261 -0.43 -4.29 -17.87
N GLY A 262 -0.61 -5.37 -18.63
CA GLY A 262 -1.72 -5.49 -19.58
C GLY A 262 -1.59 -6.65 -20.55
N ALA A 263 -2.12 -6.48 -21.76
CA ALA A 263 -1.84 -7.41 -22.86
C ALA A 263 -0.35 -7.35 -23.25
N ALA A 264 0.27 -8.52 -23.35
CA ALA A 264 1.66 -8.70 -23.75
C ALA A 264 1.79 -8.98 -25.26
N SER A 265 3.00 -8.75 -25.79
CA SER A 265 3.47 -9.16 -27.11
C SER A 265 4.99 -9.05 -27.14
N GLU A 266 5.65 -9.63 -28.15
CA GLU A 266 7.12 -9.47 -28.32
C GLU A 266 7.56 -8.00 -28.52
N GLY A 267 6.64 -7.13 -28.94
CA GLY A 267 6.87 -5.69 -29.08
C GLY A 267 6.49 -4.86 -27.84
N SER A 268 6.13 -5.48 -26.71
CA SER A 268 5.59 -4.77 -25.54
C SER A 268 6.33 -5.10 -24.24
N THR A 269 6.83 -4.06 -23.57
CA THR A 269 7.42 -4.18 -22.23
C THR A 269 6.37 -4.18 -21.12
N ARG A 270 5.21 -4.83 -21.35
CA ARG A 270 4.16 -5.02 -20.34
C ARG A 270 4.29 -6.37 -19.66
N THR A 271 4.10 -6.40 -18.35
CA THR A 271 3.87 -7.66 -17.65
C THR A 271 2.46 -8.16 -17.98
N PRO A 272 2.28 -9.43 -18.40
CA PRO A 272 0.98 -9.94 -18.78
C PRO A 272 0.00 -9.93 -17.60
N THR A 273 -1.17 -9.31 -17.79
CA THR A 273 -2.29 -9.47 -16.84
C THR A 273 -2.94 -10.83 -17.03
N GLY A 274 -3.28 -11.49 -15.92
CA GLY A 274 -3.95 -12.79 -15.93
C GLY A 274 -3.46 -13.70 -14.83
N THR A 275 -3.58 -15.01 -15.03
CA THR A 275 -3.21 -16.04 -14.06
C THR A 275 -2.44 -17.15 -14.73
N PHE A 276 -1.25 -17.41 -14.25
CA PHE A 276 -0.29 -18.31 -14.88
C PHE A 276 0.26 -19.28 -13.83
N ARG A 277 0.65 -20.49 -14.24
CA ARG A 277 1.25 -21.46 -13.31
C ARG A 277 2.69 -21.06 -13.00
N LEU A 278 3.18 -21.50 -11.84
CA LEU A 278 4.60 -21.46 -11.49
C LEU A 278 5.12 -22.89 -11.55
N THR A 279 5.59 -23.32 -12.72
CA THR A 279 5.79 -24.76 -13.04
C THR A 279 7.20 -25.26 -12.78
N GLU A 280 8.22 -24.46 -13.11
CA GLU A 280 9.63 -24.79 -12.91
C GLU A 280 10.44 -23.54 -12.52
N ALA A 281 11.67 -23.78 -12.08
CA ALA A 281 12.62 -22.77 -11.66
C ALA A 281 13.97 -22.97 -12.34
N PHE A 282 14.78 -21.91 -12.40
CA PHE A 282 16.15 -21.99 -12.88
C PHE A 282 17.04 -20.98 -12.19
N GLY A 283 18.36 -21.08 -12.39
CA GLY A 283 19.27 -20.04 -11.96
C GLY A 283 20.75 -20.40 -12.05
N ARG A 284 21.58 -19.35 -12.16
CA ARG A 284 23.04 -19.46 -12.30
C ARG A 284 23.72 -19.90 -11.00
N ALA A 285 23.13 -19.54 -9.85
CA ALA A 285 23.69 -19.78 -8.52
C ALA A 285 23.39 -21.19 -7.95
N GLY A 286 22.62 -22.03 -8.65
CA GLY A 286 22.20 -23.35 -8.16
C GLY A 286 20.98 -23.31 -7.24
N ASN A 287 20.38 -24.47 -6.96
CA ASN A 287 19.07 -24.57 -6.32
C ASN A 287 19.08 -23.96 -4.89
N PRO A 288 18.22 -22.97 -4.57
CA PRO A 288 18.16 -22.31 -3.25
C PRO A 288 17.35 -23.12 -2.21
N GLY A 289 17.05 -24.39 -2.48
CA GLY A 289 16.20 -25.27 -1.66
C GLY A 289 14.75 -25.37 -2.14
N THR A 290 14.46 -25.03 -3.41
CA THR A 290 13.12 -25.25 -3.99
C THR A 290 12.91 -26.72 -4.34
N VAL A 291 11.66 -27.15 -4.21
CA VAL A 291 11.15 -28.46 -4.67
C VAL A 291 10.39 -28.36 -6.00
N LEU A 292 10.32 -27.17 -6.61
CA LEU A 292 10.00 -27.06 -8.03
C LEU A 292 11.11 -27.77 -8.86
N PRO A 293 10.79 -28.32 -10.04
CA PRO A 293 11.80 -28.72 -11.01
C PRO A 293 12.78 -27.57 -11.25
N TYR A 294 14.08 -27.79 -10.99
CA TYR A 294 15.09 -26.73 -11.02
C TYR A 294 16.19 -27.02 -12.04
N ARG A 295 16.47 -26.06 -12.92
CA ARG A 295 17.62 -26.09 -13.85
C ARG A 295 18.72 -25.14 -13.40
N ARG A 296 19.92 -25.66 -13.11
CA ARG A 296 21.11 -24.80 -13.05
C ARG A 296 21.51 -24.46 -14.47
N VAL A 297 21.60 -23.17 -14.79
CA VAL A 297 21.89 -22.70 -16.16
C VAL A 297 23.35 -22.31 -16.35
N ASP A 298 23.86 -22.51 -17.57
CA ASP A 298 25.15 -22.09 -18.09
C ASP A 298 25.02 -21.41 -19.48
N GLY A 299 26.14 -21.20 -20.17
CA GLY A 299 26.20 -20.43 -21.41
C GLY A 299 25.38 -21.00 -22.57
N ASP A 300 25.00 -22.27 -22.51
CA ASP A 300 24.26 -22.96 -23.58
C ASP A 300 22.74 -22.95 -23.35
N ASP A 301 22.24 -22.37 -22.25
CA ASP A 301 20.83 -22.34 -21.88
C ASP A 301 20.08 -21.10 -22.40
N TRP A 302 19.02 -21.34 -23.17
CA TRP A 302 18.22 -20.29 -23.82
C TRP A 302 16.72 -20.43 -23.51
N TRP A 303 16.01 -19.30 -23.52
CA TRP A 303 14.58 -19.24 -23.76
C TRP A 303 14.32 -18.64 -25.15
N VAL A 304 13.59 -19.34 -26.01
CA VAL A 304 13.45 -18.96 -27.41
C VAL A 304 12.27 -18.02 -27.61
N SER A 305 12.55 -16.74 -27.88
CA SER A 305 11.52 -15.73 -28.22
C SER A 305 11.39 -15.46 -29.72
N ASP A 306 12.17 -16.17 -30.55
CA ASP A 306 12.04 -16.18 -32.02
C ASP A 306 10.65 -16.69 -32.43
N VAL A 307 9.79 -15.77 -32.91
CA VAL A 307 8.41 -16.04 -33.33
C VAL A 307 8.31 -16.92 -34.58
N ALA A 308 9.38 -17.11 -35.34
CA ALA A 308 9.44 -18.01 -36.49
C ALA A 308 9.82 -19.44 -36.07
N SER A 309 10.61 -19.61 -35.01
CA SER A 309 11.05 -20.91 -34.52
C SER A 309 9.90 -21.86 -34.15
N ALA A 310 10.12 -23.17 -34.32
CA ALA A 310 9.26 -24.21 -33.74
C ALA A 310 9.41 -24.32 -32.21
N LEU A 311 10.49 -23.76 -31.66
CA LEU A 311 10.78 -23.72 -30.22
C LEU A 311 10.22 -22.46 -29.53
N TYR A 312 9.47 -21.62 -30.24
CA TYR A 312 8.95 -20.35 -29.71
C TYR A 312 8.26 -20.50 -28.33
N ASN A 313 8.66 -19.63 -27.41
CA ASN A 313 8.34 -19.58 -25.99
C ASN A 313 8.64 -20.89 -25.23
N ARG A 314 9.79 -21.51 -25.51
CA ARG A 314 10.28 -22.71 -24.81
C ARG A 314 11.76 -22.58 -24.47
N TYR A 315 12.16 -23.33 -23.45
CA TYR A 315 13.55 -23.62 -23.16
C TYR A 315 14.22 -24.40 -24.30
N ALA A 316 15.47 -24.06 -24.62
CA ALA A 316 16.34 -24.80 -25.53
C ALA A 316 17.79 -24.83 -25.00
N GLN A 317 18.58 -25.81 -25.44
CA GLN A 317 20.00 -25.91 -25.12
C GLN A 317 20.83 -26.01 -26.41
N CYS A 318 21.76 -25.09 -26.60
CA CYS A 318 22.65 -25.01 -27.76
C CYS A 318 23.78 -24.01 -27.49
N ALA A 319 24.99 -24.33 -27.98
CA ALA A 319 26.13 -23.43 -27.86
C ALA A 319 25.87 -22.13 -28.67
N PRO A 320 26.25 -20.95 -28.16
CA PRO A 320 26.10 -19.69 -28.89
C PRO A 320 26.72 -19.73 -30.30
N GLY A 321 25.99 -19.22 -31.29
CA GLY A 321 26.32 -19.29 -32.71
C GLY A 321 25.94 -20.62 -33.39
N THR A 322 25.28 -21.56 -32.68
CA THR A 322 24.87 -22.87 -33.22
C THR A 322 23.38 -23.17 -33.09
N CYS A 323 22.60 -22.26 -32.50
CA CYS A 323 21.20 -22.53 -32.20
C CYS A 323 20.31 -22.56 -33.46
N PRO A 324 19.28 -23.44 -33.50
CA PRO A 324 18.35 -23.56 -34.64
C PRO A 324 17.22 -22.51 -34.62
N PHE A 325 17.52 -21.29 -34.18
CA PHE A 325 16.60 -20.15 -34.04
C PHE A 325 17.40 -18.84 -34.04
N ASP A 326 16.72 -17.69 -34.22
CA ASP A 326 17.41 -16.39 -34.11
C ASP A 326 17.81 -16.10 -32.65
N GLU A 327 19.09 -16.30 -32.34
CA GLU A 327 19.70 -15.98 -31.03
C GLU A 327 19.59 -14.50 -30.65
N ARG A 328 19.30 -13.58 -31.59
CA ARG A 328 19.06 -12.16 -31.29
C ARG A 328 17.66 -11.90 -30.77
N ALA A 329 16.71 -12.78 -31.10
CA ALA A 329 15.38 -12.78 -30.52
C ALA A 329 15.34 -13.60 -29.22
N GLY A 330 16.08 -14.71 -29.16
CA GLY A 330 16.20 -15.55 -27.96
C GLY A 330 16.87 -14.86 -26.76
N GLU A 331 16.53 -15.32 -25.57
CA GLU A 331 17.14 -14.87 -24.32
C GLU A 331 18.10 -15.93 -23.76
N ASN A 332 19.41 -15.66 -23.82
CA ASN A 332 20.40 -16.50 -23.13
C ASN A 332 20.27 -16.28 -21.61
N LEU A 333 19.96 -17.35 -20.88
CA LEU A 333 19.57 -17.29 -19.47
C LEU A 333 20.76 -17.03 -18.54
N TYR A 334 21.97 -17.44 -18.94
CA TYR A 334 23.18 -17.18 -18.16
C TYR A 334 23.75 -15.78 -18.41
N ALA A 335 23.61 -15.25 -19.62
CA ALA A 335 24.07 -13.92 -20.00
C ALA A 335 23.37 -12.76 -19.26
N GLN A 336 22.13 -12.96 -18.78
CA GLN A 336 21.42 -11.95 -17.98
C GLN A 336 22.10 -11.63 -16.63
N GLY A 337 23.04 -12.46 -16.18
CA GLY A 337 23.82 -12.17 -14.98
C GLY A 337 22.99 -12.28 -13.69
N ALA A 338 23.27 -11.40 -12.73
CA ALA A 338 22.80 -11.54 -11.35
C ALA A 338 21.27 -11.52 -11.17
N VAL A 339 20.50 -11.00 -12.15
CA VAL A 339 19.03 -11.04 -12.09
C VAL A 339 18.49 -12.46 -12.22
N TYR A 340 19.18 -13.35 -12.94
CA TYR A 340 18.86 -14.77 -13.13
C TYR A 340 19.79 -15.70 -12.34
N ASP A 341 20.41 -15.21 -11.26
CA ASP A 341 20.99 -16.13 -10.27
C ASP A 341 19.91 -17.03 -9.67
N GLN A 342 18.67 -16.54 -9.60
CA GLN A 342 17.45 -17.30 -9.30
C GLN A 342 16.25 -16.75 -10.10
N ALA A 343 15.44 -17.65 -10.64
CA ALA A 343 14.20 -17.32 -11.34
C ALA A 343 13.16 -18.46 -11.23
N VAL A 344 11.88 -18.11 -11.35
CA VAL A 344 10.74 -19.04 -11.48
C VAL A 344 10.00 -18.72 -12.78
N VAL A 345 9.63 -19.76 -13.54
CA VAL A 345 8.89 -19.58 -14.79
C VAL A 345 7.45 -19.18 -14.51
N ILE A 346 7.03 -18.06 -15.11
CA ILE A 346 5.62 -17.67 -15.20
C ILE A 346 5.12 -18.34 -16.48
N ASP A 347 4.26 -19.34 -16.35
CA ASP A 347 3.82 -20.22 -17.45
C ASP A 347 2.80 -19.54 -18.41
N TYR A 348 3.16 -18.35 -18.88
CA TYR A 348 2.45 -17.56 -19.87
C TYR A 348 2.72 -18.11 -21.27
N ASN A 349 1.68 -18.21 -22.11
CA ASN A 349 1.79 -18.58 -23.53
C ASN A 349 2.55 -19.90 -23.80
N ARG A 350 2.47 -20.88 -22.89
CA ARG A 350 3.18 -22.18 -22.95
C ARG A 350 2.88 -23.01 -24.20
N GLU A 351 1.72 -22.77 -24.81
CA GLU A 351 1.29 -23.32 -26.10
C GLU A 351 2.12 -22.79 -27.30
N GLY A 352 2.79 -21.65 -27.16
CA GLY A 352 3.59 -21.04 -28.22
C GLY A 352 2.75 -20.28 -29.25
N ARG A 353 1.71 -19.56 -28.82
CA ARG A 353 0.94 -18.66 -29.70
C ARG A 353 1.84 -17.51 -30.15
N ARG A 354 2.35 -17.63 -31.38
CA ARG A 354 3.33 -16.73 -32.00
C ARG A 354 2.99 -15.25 -31.80
N GLY A 355 3.94 -14.48 -31.30
CA GLY A 355 3.84 -13.03 -31.13
C GLY A 355 3.09 -12.55 -29.88
N ALA A 356 2.45 -13.45 -29.11
CA ALA A 356 1.73 -13.07 -27.88
C ALA A 356 2.64 -12.68 -26.70
N GLY A 357 3.96 -12.83 -26.83
CA GLY A 357 4.94 -12.57 -25.79
C GLY A 357 5.47 -13.88 -25.18
N SER A 358 6.69 -13.82 -24.67
CA SER A 358 7.45 -14.97 -24.19
C SER A 358 8.41 -14.57 -23.07
N ALA A 359 9.14 -15.55 -22.52
CA ALA A 359 10.22 -15.34 -21.53
C ALA A 359 9.79 -14.54 -20.27
N PHE A 360 8.57 -14.76 -19.78
CA PHE A 360 8.11 -14.14 -18.54
C PHE A 360 8.54 -14.95 -17.33
N PHE A 361 9.31 -14.33 -16.44
CA PHE A 361 9.84 -14.95 -15.23
C PHE A 361 9.57 -14.10 -13.99
N LEU A 362 9.61 -14.75 -12.82
CA LEU A 362 9.72 -14.11 -11.52
C LEU A 362 11.17 -14.25 -11.04
N HIS A 363 11.93 -13.16 -11.05
CA HIS A 363 13.39 -13.18 -10.87
C HIS A 363 13.92 -12.12 -9.89
N ILE A 364 15.24 -12.05 -9.71
CA ILE A 364 15.89 -11.11 -8.78
C ILE A 364 15.86 -9.68 -9.36
N SER A 365 15.43 -8.72 -8.57
CA SER A 365 15.38 -7.31 -8.94
C SER A 365 16.75 -6.64 -8.91
N ASN A 366 17.04 -5.88 -9.96
CA ASN A 366 18.11 -4.87 -10.02
C ASN A 366 17.60 -3.45 -9.70
N ASN A 367 16.42 -3.35 -9.08
CA ASN A 367 15.70 -2.11 -8.79
C ASN A 367 15.27 -1.26 -10.00
N ARG A 368 15.27 -1.79 -11.23
CA ARG A 368 14.72 -1.14 -12.44
C ARG A 368 13.42 -1.83 -12.91
N PRO A 369 12.56 -1.15 -13.69
CA PRO A 369 11.47 -1.80 -14.41
C PRO A 369 11.99 -2.90 -15.34
N THR A 370 11.18 -3.92 -15.59
CA THR A 370 11.57 -5.09 -16.39
C THR A 370 11.17 -4.93 -17.86
N ALA A 371 11.59 -5.87 -18.71
CA ALA A 371 11.02 -6.03 -20.06
C ALA A 371 9.62 -6.66 -20.07
N GLY A 372 9.04 -6.97 -18.90
CA GLY A 372 7.74 -7.62 -18.74
C GLY A 372 7.72 -8.71 -17.66
N CYS A 373 8.88 -9.20 -17.23
CA CYS A 373 9.01 -10.06 -16.05
C CYS A 373 8.49 -9.40 -14.75
N VAL A 374 8.32 -10.19 -13.69
CA VAL A 374 8.16 -9.70 -12.32
C VAL A 374 9.50 -9.85 -11.59
N ALA A 375 9.94 -8.85 -10.83
CA ALA A 375 11.21 -8.94 -10.11
C ALA A 375 11.16 -8.40 -8.68
N ILE A 376 11.58 -9.20 -7.70
CA ILE A 376 11.60 -8.88 -6.26
C ILE A 376 13.01 -9.03 -5.68
N ASP A 377 13.24 -8.61 -4.43
CA ASP A 377 14.55 -8.79 -3.81
C ASP A 377 14.93 -10.29 -3.68
N ARG A 378 16.25 -10.56 -3.71
CA ARG A 378 16.80 -11.93 -3.66
C ARG A 378 16.30 -12.72 -2.46
N ALA A 379 16.30 -12.13 -1.27
CA ALA A 379 15.97 -12.85 -0.04
C ALA A 379 14.50 -13.27 -0.01
N SER A 380 13.60 -12.41 -0.52
CA SER A 380 12.19 -12.74 -0.70
C SER A 380 11.96 -13.77 -1.80
N LEU A 381 12.68 -13.68 -2.93
CA LEU A 381 12.56 -14.69 -4.00
C LEU A 381 13.00 -16.08 -3.52
N GLU A 382 14.15 -16.20 -2.88
CA GLU A 382 14.63 -17.49 -2.40
C GLU A 382 13.72 -18.08 -1.31
N LYS A 383 13.12 -17.25 -0.45
CA LYS A 383 12.07 -17.68 0.50
C LYS A 383 10.82 -18.18 -0.22
N LEU A 384 10.36 -17.45 -1.24
CA LEU A 384 9.22 -17.85 -2.05
C LEU A 384 9.48 -19.18 -2.77
N MET A 385 10.65 -19.34 -3.39
CA MET A 385 11.06 -20.57 -4.08
C MET A 385 11.09 -21.78 -3.15
N ARG A 386 11.56 -21.64 -1.90
CA ARG A 386 11.51 -22.70 -0.88
C ARG A 386 10.07 -23.02 -0.43
N TRP A 387 9.16 -22.05 -0.49
CA TRP A 387 7.75 -22.24 -0.12
C TRP A 387 6.91 -22.89 -1.25
N LEU A 388 7.22 -22.62 -2.52
CA LEU A 388 6.46 -23.14 -3.67
C LEU A 388 6.52 -24.69 -3.74
N GLN A 389 5.35 -25.33 -3.79
CA GLN A 389 5.15 -26.78 -3.82
C GLN A 389 4.43 -27.22 -5.11
N PRO A 390 5.00 -28.06 -5.99
CA PRO A 390 4.31 -28.52 -7.21
C PRO A 390 2.93 -29.13 -6.94
N THR A 391 2.79 -29.89 -5.85
CA THR A 391 1.55 -30.53 -5.40
C THR A 391 0.47 -29.54 -4.99
N ALA A 392 0.84 -28.35 -4.53
CA ALA A 392 -0.07 -27.27 -4.17
C ALA A 392 -0.56 -26.47 -5.40
N LYS A 393 -0.11 -26.84 -6.62
CA LYS A 393 -0.47 -26.23 -7.92
C LYS A 393 -0.38 -24.68 -7.90
N PRO A 394 0.81 -24.12 -7.59
CA PRO A 394 0.97 -22.68 -7.41
C PRO A 394 0.69 -21.92 -8.70
N VAL A 395 0.01 -20.79 -8.55
CA VAL A 395 -0.24 -19.82 -9.62
C VAL A 395 0.24 -18.43 -9.21
N ILE A 396 0.60 -17.62 -10.20
CA ILE A 396 0.81 -16.19 -10.06
C ILE A 396 -0.33 -15.45 -10.77
N ALA A 397 -0.98 -14.54 -10.06
CA ALA A 397 -2.05 -13.68 -10.54
C ALA A 397 -1.55 -12.24 -10.62
N ILE A 398 -1.65 -11.63 -11.79
CA ILE A 398 -1.07 -10.32 -12.11
C ILE A 398 -2.17 -9.42 -12.64
N GLY A 399 -2.34 -8.25 -12.05
CA GLY A 399 -3.43 -7.34 -12.39
C GLY A 399 -3.20 -5.90 -11.95
N VAL A 400 -4.08 -5.02 -12.44
CA VAL A 400 -4.34 -3.78 -11.72
C VAL A 400 -5.12 -4.17 -10.47
N GLY A 401 -4.48 -3.98 -9.32
CA GLY A 401 -5.08 -4.12 -8.01
C GLY A 401 -4.87 -2.81 -7.32
#